data_AF-A0AAU2N922-F1
#
_entry.id   AF-A0AAU2N922-F1
#
_cell.length_a   1.000
_cell.length_b   1.000
_cell.length_c   1.000
_cell.angle_alpha   90.00
_cell.angle_beta   90.00
_cell.angle_gamma   90.00
#
_symmetry.space_group_name_H-M   'P 1'
#
loop_
_entity.id
_entity.type
_entity.pdbx_description
1 polymer ?
#
loop_
_entity_poly.entity_id
_entity_poly.type
_entity_poly.pdbx_seq_one_letter_code
_entity_poly.pdbx_strand_id
1 'polypeptide(L)' 'MHEVVVSDADAVVPDPVEVAGHSWLTEPELRSALLEWCFTPDSHEAISRYLTFRSASS' A
#
# COMPACT_ATOMS: atom_id res chain seq x y z
N MET A 1 -5.82 -17.33 -0.68
CA MET A 1 -5.72 -15.90 -0.31
C MET A 1 -6.81 -15.69 0.73
N HIS A 2 -6.46 -15.22 1.93
CA HIS A 2 -7.42 -14.96 3.01
C HIS A 2 -7.50 -13.44 3.20
N GLU A 3 -8.72 -12.91 3.18
CA GLU A 3 -9.01 -11.50 3.42
C GLU A 3 -9.66 -11.36 4.80
N VAL A 4 -9.22 -10.39 5.60
CA VAL A 4 -9.77 -10.07 6.92
C VAL A 4 -10.19 -8.61 6.90
N VAL A 5 -11.44 -8.34 7.26
CA VAL A 5 -11.96 -6.99 7.48
C VAL A 5 -11.62 -6.58 8.91
N VAL A 6 -10.74 -5.60 9.05
CA VAL A 6 -10.41 -5.00 10.34
C VAL A 6 -11.40 -3.86 10.58
N SER A 7 -12.11 -3.91 11.71
CA SER A 7 -13.02 -2.83 12.12
C SER A 7 -12.21 -1.68 12.72
N ASP A 8 -12.68 -0.43 12.64
CA ASP A 8 -11.98 0.73 13.21
C ASP A 8 -11.63 0.61 14.72
N ALA A 9 -12.29 -0.30 15.44
CA ALA A 9 -12.00 -0.60 16.84
C ALA A 9 -10.73 -1.44 17.04
N ASP A 10 -10.30 -2.20 16.04
CA ASP A 10 -9.12 -3.05 16.10
C ASP A 10 -7.96 -2.36 15.37
N ALA A 11 -7.01 -1.83 16.14
CA ALA A 11 -5.78 -1.32 15.55
C ALA A 11 -5.00 -2.47 14.89
N VAL A 12 -4.59 -2.28 13.64
CA VAL A 12 -3.63 -3.19 12.99
C VAL A 12 -2.30 -3.04 13.72
N VAL A 13 -1.92 -4.05 14.50
CA VAL A 13 -0.62 -4.12 15.18
C VAL A 13 0.23 -5.17 14.46
N PRO A 14 1.09 -4.77 13.51
CA PRO A 14 1.98 -5.71 12.86
C PRO A 14 3.03 -6.25 13.81
N ASP A 15 3.47 -7.47 13.55
CA ASP A 15 4.65 -8.03 14.20
C ASP A 15 5.91 -7.25 13.77
N PRO A 16 6.67 -6.64 14.70
CA PRO A 16 7.85 -5.85 14.36
C PRO A 16 9.01 -6.68 13.77
N VAL A 17 9.00 -8.01 13.92
CA VAL A 17 9.98 -8.90 13.27
C VAL A 17 9.72 -9.01 11.77
N GLU A 18 8.44 -8.96 11.37
CA GLU A 18 8.03 -9.10 9.97
C GLU A 18 7.89 -7.72 9.28
N VAL A 19 7.40 -6.71 10.00
CA VAL A 19 7.11 -5.39 9.44
C VAL A 19 7.75 -4.31 10.31
N ALA A 20 8.87 -3.78 9.81
CA ALA A 20 9.64 -2.74 10.49
C ALA A 20 8.90 -1.38 10.58
N GLY A 21 7.82 -1.19 9.83
CA GLY A 21 6.98 0.01 9.87
C GLY A 21 5.81 -0.04 8.90
N HIS A 22 4.72 0.66 9.21
CA HIS A 22 3.56 0.82 8.33
C HIS A 22 2.98 2.23 8.46
N SER A 23 2.37 2.72 7.39
CA SER A 23 1.64 3.99 7.37
C SER A 23 0.49 3.92 6.39
N TRP A 24 -0.57 4.67 6.67
CA TRP A 24 -1.63 4.95 5.72
C TRP A 24 -1.22 6.16 4.88
N LEU A 25 -1.40 6.06 3.56
CA LEU A 25 -1.09 7.12 2.62
C LEU A 25 -2.30 7.36 1.71
N THR A 26 -2.62 8.62 1.48
CA THR A 26 -3.50 9.03 0.38
C THR A 26 -2.81 8.76 -0.96
N GLU A 27 -3.56 8.77 -2.05
CA GLU A 27 -2.97 8.54 -3.37
C GLU A 27 -1.85 9.54 -3.74
N PRO A 28 -2.00 10.86 -3.52
CA PRO A 28 -0.90 11.80 -3.78
C PRO A 28 0.35 11.49 -2.94
N GLU A 29 0.17 11.14 -1.66
CA GLU A 29 1.28 10.78 -0.77
C GLU A 29 1.97 9.49 -1.22
N LEU A 30 1.20 8.48 -1.65
CA LEU A 30 1.74 7.26 -2.23
C LEU A 30 2.56 7.53 -3.49
N ARG A 31 2.11 8.46 -4.35
CA ARG A 31 2.84 8.86 -5.56
C ARG A 31 4.18 9.53 -5.22
N SER A 32 4.21 10.40 -4.22
CA SER A 32 5.46 11.01 -3.74
C SER A 32 6.38 9.97 -3.10
N ALA A 33 5.84 9.10 -2.24
CA ALA A 33 6.60 8.04 -1.59
C ALA A 33 7.26 7.10 -2.60
N LEU A 34 6.60 6.78 -3.73
CA LEU A 34 7.20 5.96 -4.79
C LEU A 34 8.44 6.59 -5.45
N LEU A 35 8.57 7.91 -5.41
CA LEU A 35 9.74 8.62 -5.96
C LEU A 35 10.86 8.76 -4.93
N GLU A 36 10.50 8.85 -3.65
CA GLU A 36 11.42 9.19 -2.58
C GLU A 36 11.92 7.97 -1.79
N TRP A 37 11.09 6.93 -1.66
CA TRP A 37 11.38 5.76 -0.83
C TRP A 37 11.88 4.58 -1.65
N CYS A 38 12.63 3.70 -1.01
CA CYS A 38 13.17 2.49 -1.63
C CYS A 38 12.14 1.36 -1.63
N PHE A 39 11.16 1.44 -2.54
CA PHE A 39 10.23 0.34 -2.79
C PHE A 39 10.89 -0.79 -3.58
N THR A 40 10.36 -2.01 -3.46
CA THR A 40 10.79 -3.13 -4.30
C THR A 40 10.26 -2.96 -5.73
N PRO A 41 10.94 -3.50 -6.76
CA PRO A 41 10.44 -3.44 -8.13
C PRO A 41 9.00 -3.94 -8.29
N ASP A 42 8.63 -4.99 -7.55
CA ASP A 42 7.27 -5.56 -7.56
C ASP A 42 6.22 -4.58 -7.05
N SER A 43 6.56 -3.75 -6.03
CA SER A 43 5.66 -2.69 -5.56
C SER A 43 5.39 -1.64 -6.65
N HIS A 44 6.42 -1.25 -7.41
CA HIS A 44 6.24 -0.33 -8.54
C HIS A 44 5.34 -0.93 -9.62
N GLU A 45 5.52 -2.21 -9.94
CA GLU A 45 4.69 -2.90 -10.92
C GLU A 45 3.22 -2.99 -10.45
N ALA A 46 3.00 -3.39 -9.20
CA ALA A 46 1.66 -3.51 -8.62
C ALA A 46 0.91 -2.17 -8.66
N ILE A 47 1.56 -1.06 -8.29
CA ILE A 47 0.94 0.26 -8.31
C ILE A 47 0.72 0.74 -9.75
N SER A 48 1.64 0.49 -10.68
CA SER A 48 1.43 0.79 -12.10
C SER A 48 0.17 0.11 -12.64
N ARG A 49 -0.01 -1.19 -12.34
CA ARG A 49 -1.18 -1.96 -12.77
C ARG A 49 -2.47 -1.41 -12.14
N TYR A 50 -2.45 -1.10 -10.85
CA TYR A 50 -3.59 -0.51 -10.15
C TYR A 50 -4.00 0.84 -10.77
N LEU A 51 -3.04 1.72 -11.04
CA LEU A 51 -3.32 3.02 -11.66
C LEU A 51 -3.89 2.86 -13.06
N THR A 52 -3.33 1.99 -13.90
CA THR A 52 -3.88 1.69 -15.24
C THR A 52 -5.31 1.17 -15.16
N PHE A 53 -5.59 0.23 -14.25
CA PHE A 53 -6.92 -0.33 -14.06
C PHE A 53 -7.93 0.75 -13.63
N ARG A 54 -7.55 1.61 -12.69
CA ARG A 54 -8.43 2.66 -12.19
C ARG A 54 -8.71 3.72 -13.25
N SER A 55 -7.72 4.11 -14.05
CA SER A 55 -7.91 5.03 -15.18
C SER A 55 -8.86 4.47 -16.24
N ALA A 56 -8.87 3.15 -16.45
CA ALA A 56 -9.78 2.49 -17.38
C ALA A 56 -11.21 2.31 -16.83
N SER A 57 -11.40 2.49 -15.52
CA SER A 57 -12.68 2.28 -14.83
C SER A 57 -13.38 3.60 -14.43
N SER A 58 -12.82 4.75 -14.82
CA SER A 58 -13.36 6.09 -14.60
C SER A 58 -13.97 6.66 -15.88
#